data_AF-A0A9E6CYB3-F1
#
_entry.id   AF-A0A9E6CYB3-F1
#
_cell.length_a   1.000
_cell.length_b   1.000
_cell.length_c   1.000
_cell.angle_alpha   90.00
_cell.angle_beta   90.00
_cell.angle_gamma   90.00
#
_symmetry.space_group_name_H-M   'P 1'
#
loop_
_entity.id
_entity.type
_entity.pdbx_description
1 polymer ?
#
loop_
_entity_poly.entity_id
_entity_poly.type
_entity_poly.pdbx_seq_one_letter_code
_entity_poly.pdbx_strand_id
1 'polypeptide(L)'
;YGVALLHEVPTISGTVSDVGKLFGQIRTTSWGEVFDVRSIEDANSLAYTSLPLLLHTDEGYRDPAPTMQLTHFLVCESEGGQATLVDGFKVAEDLRKQAPEKFDLLVKTNLHYWFSDVDLVLENDAATIELTPDGDIKSVRFSNHSVQPFLLRSDKMEAFYDAYMTYGAMRESTQYRVQLRMNAGDMYIVNNRRVMHGRTGFTKGGSRHLQSCYVEMDEVLGRLTVLEREPTGESSSH
;
A
#
# COMPACT_ATOMS: atom_id res chain seq x y z
N TYR A 1 -13.86 -1.66 3.82
CA TYR A 1 -12.67 -1.91 4.67
C TYR A 1 -11.36 -1.67 3.93
N GLY A 2 -11.20 -2.10 2.67
CA GLY A 2 -9.98 -1.82 1.89
C GLY A 2 -8.83 -2.80 2.15
N VAL A 3 -9.08 -3.85 2.94
CA VAL A 3 -8.19 -5.00 3.12
C VAL A 3 -9.01 -6.29 3.10
N ALA A 4 -8.44 -7.37 2.57
CA ALA A 4 -8.94 -8.73 2.70
C ALA A 4 -7.78 -9.68 3.02
N LEU A 5 -8.06 -10.74 3.79
CA LEU A 5 -7.11 -11.82 4.06
C LEU A 5 -7.62 -13.11 3.43
N LEU A 6 -6.73 -13.80 2.72
CA LEU A 6 -6.96 -15.14 2.20
C LEU A 6 -6.00 -16.08 2.92
N HIS A 7 -6.51 -17.23 3.34
CA HIS A 7 -5.75 -18.28 4.01
C HIS A 7 -5.69 -19.52 3.13
N GLU A 8 -4.74 -20.41 3.43
CA GLU A 8 -4.58 -21.69 2.73
C GLU A 8 -4.35 -21.53 1.21
N VAL A 9 -3.76 -20.40 0.79
CA VAL A 9 -3.31 -20.22 -0.58
C VAL A 9 -2.11 -21.15 -0.82
N PRO A 10 -2.09 -21.93 -1.93
CA PRO A 10 -0.97 -22.82 -2.21
C PRO A 10 0.36 -22.07 -2.24
N THR A 11 1.36 -22.51 -1.49
CA THR A 11 2.69 -21.89 -1.40
C THR A 11 3.55 -22.22 -2.61
N ILE A 12 3.06 -21.88 -3.81
CA ILE A 12 3.69 -22.10 -5.11
C ILE A 12 4.01 -20.73 -5.71
N SER A 13 5.20 -20.59 -6.30
CA SER A 13 5.61 -19.36 -6.97
C SER A 13 4.64 -19.03 -8.11
N GLY A 14 4.21 -17.76 -8.18
CA GLY A 14 3.29 -17.26 -9.20
C GLY A 14 1.81 -17.28 -8.79
N THR A 15 1.43 -17.99 -7.71
CA THR A 15 0.02 -18.09 -7.28
C THR A 15 -0.62 -16.74 -6.94
N VAL A 16 0.17 -15.72 -6.56
CA VAL A 16 -0.34 -14.35 -6.37
C VAL A 16 -0.93 -13.76 -7.65
N SER A 17 -0.33 -14.05 -8.81
CA SER A 17 -0.84 -13.65 -10.12
C SER A 17 -2.12 -14.39 -10.48
N ASP A 18 -2.18 -15.70 -10.20
CA ASP A 18 -3.37 -16.52 -10.46
C ASP A 18 -4.57 -16.01 -9.66
N VAL A 19 -4.35 -15.66 -8.39
CA VAL A 19 -5.38 -15.04 -7.54
C VAL A 19 -5.73 -13.64 -8.06
N GLY A 20 -4.74 -12.81 -8.42
CA GLY A 20 -4.98 -11.48 -9.00
C GLY A 20 -5.88 -11.53 -10.25
N LYS A 21 -5.65 -12.52 -11.13
CA LYS A 21 -6.43 -12.77 -12.36
C LYS A 21 -7.90 -13.11 -12.13
N LEU A 22 -8.30 -13.49 -10.91
CA LEU A 22 -9.71 -13.66 -10.56
C LEU A 22 -10.45 -12.32 -10.47
N PHE A 23 -9.74 -11.24 -10.18
CA PHE A 23 -10.29 -9.91 -9.95
C PHE A 23 -10.04 -8.95 -11.11
N GLY A 24 -8.97 -9.14 -11.88
CA GLY A 24 -8.61 -8.28 -13.03
C GLY A 24 -7.27 -8.66 -13.66
N GLN A 25 -6.81 -7.88 -14.63
CA GLN A 25 -5.49 -8.01 -15.24
C GLN A 25 -4.39 -7.61 -14.26
N ILE A 26 -3.26 -8.30 -14.36
CA ILE A 26 -2.07 -7.95 -13.59
C ILE A 26 -1.43 -6.72 -14.21
N ARG A 27 -1.17 -5.71 -13.38
CA ARG A 27 -0.42 -4.54 -13.81
C ARG A 27 1.07 -4.87 -13.88
N THR A 28 1.59 -4.97 -15.09
CA THR A 28 3.03 -5.06 -15.34
C THR A 28 3.72 -3.75 -14.94
N THR A 29 4.80 -3.85 -14.18
CA THR A 29 5.65 -2.71 -13.81
C THR A 29 7.11 -2.97 -14.18
N SER A 30 8.02 -2.05 -13.86
CA SER A 30 9.47 -2.29 -13.95
C SER A 30 9.94 -3.44 -13.06
N TRP A 31 9.15 -3.80 -12.04
CA TRP A 31 9.40 -4.97 -11.19
C TRP A 31 8.87 -6.28 -11.79
N GLY A 32 8.26 -6.23 -12.98
CA GLY A 32 7.54 -7.34 -13.61
C GLY A 32 6.06 -7.38 -13.24
N GLU A 33 5.40 -8.50 -13.60
CA GLU A 33 4.01 -8.79 -13.21
C GLU A 33 3.92 -9.34 -11.78
N VAL A 34 4.92 -10.13 -11.38
CA VAL A 34 5.09 -10.66 -10.03
C VAL A 34 6.50 -10.32 -9.59
N PHE A 35 6.64 -9.79 -8.38
CA PHE A 35 7.93 -9.45 -7.81
C PHE A 35 8.15 -10.13 -6.47
N ASP A 36 9.36 -10.65 -6.28
CA ASP A 36 9.80 -11.34 -5.09
C ASP A 36 10.24 -10.35 -4.01
N VAL A 37 9.68 -10.45 -2.81
CA VAL A 37 10.14 -9.73 -1.61
C VAL A 37 10.93 -10.70 -0.74
N ARG A 38 12.26 -10.68 -0.93
CA ARG A 38 13.23 -11.48 -0.17
C ARG A 38 14.23 -10.56 0.52
N SER A 39 14.79 -11.00 1.64
CA SER A 39 15.97 -10.33 2.21
C SER A 39 17.18 -10.69 1.36
N ILE A 40 17.79 -9.71 0.70
CA ILE A 40 18.99 -9.89 -0.13
C ILE A 40 20.11 -9.03 0.47
N GLU A 41 21.34 -9.55 0.54
CA GLU A 41 22.52 -8.72 0.82
C GLU A 41 22.73 -7.78 -0.39
N ASP A 42 22.86 -6.46 -0.16
CA ASP A 42 22.91 -5.38 -1.18
C ASP A 42 21.57 -5.02 -1.87
N ALA A 43 20.54 -4.77 -1.06
CA ALA A 43 19.23 -4.30 -1.50
C ALA A 43 19.21 -2.84 -2.04
N ASN A 44 18.57 -2.62 -3.21
CA ASN A 44 18.26 -1.28 -3.75
C ASN A 44 16.96 -0.66 -3.18
N SER A 45 16.22 -1.39 -2.34
CA SER A 45 14.98 -0.95 -1.71
C SER A 45 14.91 -1.40 -0.25
N LEU A 46 14.38 -0.53 0.62
CA LEU A 46 14.22 -0.81 2.05
C LEU A 46 13.33 -2.03 2.32
N ALA A 47 12.43 -2.37 1.38
CA ALA A 47 11.59 -3.58 1.43
C ALA A 47 12.41 -4.87 1.61
N TYR A 48 13.65 -4.90 1.09
CA TYR A 48 14.53 -6.07 1.10
C TYR A 48 15.55 -6.09 2.27
N THR A 49 15.41 -5.20 3.26
CA THR A 49 16.29 -5.14 4.45
C THR A 49 15.63 -5.75 5.70
N SER A 50 16.35 -6.02 6.80
CA SER A 50 15.74 -6.53 8.05
C SER A 50 15.14 -5.44 8.95
N LEU A 51 15.27 -4.17 8.57
CA LEU A 51 14.73 -3.02 9.30
C LEU A 51 13.19 -2.98 9.22
N PRO A 52 12.51 -2.32 10.18
CA PRO A 52 11.09 -2.08 10.06
C PRO A 52 10.80 -1.25 8.81
N LEU A 53 9.73 -1.62 8.10
CA LEU A 53 9.20 -0.84 6.99
C LEU A 53 8.01 -0.06 7.52
N LEU A 54 8.13 1.26 7.53
CA LEU A 54 7.08 2.16 8.02
C LEU A 54 5.82 2.06 7.13
N LEU A 55 4.68 2.50 7.67
CA LEU A 55 3.37 2.31 7.02
C LEU A 55 3.20 3.17 5.76
N HIS A 56 3.58 2.67 4.59
CA HIS A 56 3.53 3.41 3.34
C HIS A 56 2.40 2.97 2.38
N THR A 57 2.18 3.78 1.34
CA THR A 57 1.54 3.35 0.10
C THR A 57 2.61 3.09 -0.96
N ASP A 58 2.39 2.11 -1.82
CA ASP A 58 3.34 1.72 -2.86
C ASP A 58 3.36 2.70 -4.03
N GLU A 59 4.55 2.82 -4.61
CA GLU A 59 4.81 3.49 -5.90
C GLU A 59 4.20 4.89 -6.04
N GLY A 60 4.37 5.72 -5.00
CA GLY A 60 3.93 7.12 -4.99
C GLY A 60 4.44 7.97 -6.16
N TYR A 61 5.49 7.52 -6.85
CA TYR A 61 6.08 8.13 -8.05
C TYR A 61 5.38 7.79 -9.37
N ARG A 62 4.41 6.86 -9.38
CA ARG A 62 3.64 6.54 -10.60
C ARG A 62 2.38 7.40 -10.72
N ASP A 63 2.01 7.69 -11.95
CA ASP A 63 0.74 8.30 -12.34
C ASP A 63 0.08 7.52 -13.50
N PRO A 64 -1.02 6.78 -13.25
CA PRO A 64 -1.62 6.53 -11.94
C PRO A 64 -0.76 5.58 -11.11
N ALA A 65 -0.77 5.75 -9.78
CA ALA A 65 -0.21 4.76 -8.86
C ALA A 65 -1.06 3.47 -8.87
N PRO A 66 -0.46 2.28 -8.65
CA PRO A 66 -1.20 1.04 -8.53
C PRO A 66 -2.27 1.15 -7.44
N THR A 67 -3.49 0.75 -7.76
CA THR A 67 -4.62 0.98 -6.86
C THR A 67 -4.93 -0.19 -5.92
N MET A 68 -4.49 -1.41 -6.26
CA MET A 68 -4.53 -2.57 -5.38
C MET A 68 -3.22 -3.36 -5.41
N GLN A 69 -2.83 -3.87 -4.25
CA GLN A 69 -1.66 -4.73 -4.07
C GLN A 69 -2.11 -6.05 -3.43
N LEU A 70 -1.61 -7.16 -3.95
CA LEU A 70 -1.71 -8.48 -3.35
C LEU A 70 -0.33 -8.89 -2.87
N THR A 71 -0.25 -9.46 -1.67
CA THR A 71 1.01 -9.97 -1.11
C THR A 71 0.79 -11.35 -0.53
N HIS A 72 1.43 -12.35 -1.13
CA HIS A 72 1.36 -13.75 -0.78
C HIS A 72 2.61 -14.18 -0.02
N PHE A 73 2.40 -14.86 1.11
CA PHE A 73 3.45 -15.30 2.02
C PHE A 73 3.82 -16.75 1.67
N LEU A 74 4.91 -16.93 0.91
CA LEU A 74 5.37 -18.27 0.52
C LEU A 74 6.18 -18.95 1.62
N VAL A 75 7.08 -18.19 2.27
CA VAL A 75 7.92 -18.67 3.38
C VAL A 75 7.97 -17.62 4.49
N CYS A 76 7.72 -18.03 5.73
CA CYS A 76 7.63 -17.18 6.92
C CYS A 76 8.32 -17.81 8.14
N GLU A 77 9.64 -17.98 8.07
CA GLU A 77 10.44 -18.64 9.10
C GLU A 77 11.30 -17.64 9.91
N SER A 78 10.95 -16.36 9.88
CA SER A 78 11.65 -15.30 10.63
C SER A 78 10.95 -14.96 11.94
N GLU A 79 11.70 -14.69 13.00
CA GLU A 79 11.17 -14.05 14.21
C GLU A 79 10.99 -12.54 13.96
N GLY A 80 9.76 -12.03 14.21
CA GLY A 80 9.36 -10.67 13.86
C GLY A 80 8.74 -10.57 12.47
N GLY A 81 8.81 -9.39 11.83
CA GLY A 81 8.34 -9.21 10.45
C GLY A 81 6.82 -9.28 10.29
N GLN A 82 6.08 -9.00 11.36
CA GLN A 82 4.62 -8.95 11.35
C GLN A 82 4.16 -7.86 10.40
N ALA A 83 3.14 -8.17 9.59
CA ALA A 83 2.53 -7.18 8.72
C ALA A 83 1.84 -6.12 9.59
N THR A 84 2.03 -4.85 9.24
CA THR A 84 1.35 -3.74 9.89
C THR A 84 0.48 -3.03 8.86
N LEU A 85 -0.75 -2.71 9.22
CA LEU A 85 -1.72 -2.05 8.36
C LEU A 85 -2.36 -0.88 9.09
N VAL A 86 -2.76 0.15 8.34
CA VAL A 86 -3.55 1.26 8.87
C VAL A 86 -4.52 1.80 7.82
N ASP A 87 -5.74 2.11 8.25
CA ASP A 87 -6.73 2.78 7.41
C ASP A 87 -6.40 4.27 7.29
N GLY A 88 -5.70 4.65 6.21
CA GLY A 88 -5.27 6.03 5.98
C GLY A 88 -6.43 7.01 5.89
N PHE A 89 -7.60 6.57 5.41
CA PHE A 89 -8.78 7.44 5.34
C PHE A 89 -9.28 7.77 6.75
N LYS A 90 -9.27 6.80 7.66
CA LYS A 90 -9.65 7.05 9.06
C LYS A 90 -8.70 8.03 9.74
N VAL A 91 -7.39 7.87 9.53
CA VAL A 91 -6.38 8.78 10.09
C VAL A 91 -6.57 10.19 9.53
N ALA A 92 -6.82 10.31 8.23
CA ALA A 92 -7.01 11.58 7.54
C ALA A 92 -8.32 12.28 7.96
N GLU A 93 -9.43 11.55 8.14
CA GLU A 93 -10.67 12.12 8.68
C GLU A 93 -10.52 12.59 10.14
N ASP A 94 -9.75 11.86 10.94
CA ASP A 94 -9.46 12.29 12.30
C ASP A 94 -8.59 13.55 12.33
N LEU A 95 -7.59 13.63 11.44
CA LEU A 95 -6.80 14.85 11.25
C LEU A 95 -7.69 16.02 10.83
N ARG A 96 -8.60 15.80 9.87
CA ARG A 96 -9.57 16.81 9.41
C ARG A 96 -10.39 17.38 10.56
N LYS A 97 -10.77 16.55 11.53
CA LYS A 97 -11.56 16.96 12.70
C LYS A 97 -10.71 17.64 13.78
N GLN A 98 -9.50 17.15 14.01
CA GLN A 98 -8.64 17.59 15.12
C GLN A 98 -7.78 18.82 14.78
N ALA A 99 -7.34 18.92 13.52
CA ALA A 99 -6.45 19.95 13.00
C ALA A 99 -6.79 20.25 11.53
N PRO A 100 -7.94 20.88 11.25
CA PRO A 100 -8.42 21.13 9.89
C PRO A 100 -7.43 21.94 9.04
N GLU A 101 -6.68 22.86 9.65
CA GLU A 101 -5.62 23.62 8.97
C GLU A 101 -4.47 22.75 8.49
N LYS A 102 -4.09 21.72 9.27
CA LYS A 102 -3.07 20.74 8.87
C LYS A 102 -3.58 19.84 7.75
N PHE A 103 -4.84 19.39 7.87
CA PHE A 103 -5.49 18.62 6.81
C PHE A 103 -5.51 19.38 5.49
N ASP A 104 -5.89 20.66 5.52
CA ASP A 104 -5.93 21.54 4.34
C ASP A 104 -4.56 21.68 3.67
N LEU A 105 -3.49 21.77 4.45
CA LEU A 105 -2.13 21.83 3.93
C LEU A 105 -1.75 20.54 3.18
N LEU A 106 -2.13 19.37 3.70
CA LEU A 106 -1.85 18.07 3.08
C LEU A 106 -2.68 17.79 1.82
N VAL A 107 -3.82 18.47 1.68
CA VAL A 107 -4.66 18.41 0.48
C VAL A 107 -4.18 19.37 -0.61
N LYS A 108 -3.78 20.58 -0.22
CA LYS A 108 -3.49 21.68 -1.17
C LYS A 108 -2.05 21.71 -1.66
N THR A 109 -1.16 20.95 -1.04
CA THR A 109 0.27 20.97 -1.34
C THR A 109 0.67 19.68 -2.04
N ASN A 110 1.09 19.79 -3.30
CA ASN A 110 1.69 18.67 -4.00
C ASN A 110 3.14 18.46 -3.53
N LEU A 111 3.51 17.20 -3.35
CA LEU A 111 4.87 16.77 -3.14
C LEU A 111 5.38 16.09 -4.41
N HIS A 112 6.67 16.22 -4.66
CA HIS A 112 7.34 15.55 -5.76
C HIS A 112 7.80 14.17 -5.30
N TYR A 113 7.43 13.13 -6.05
CA TYR A 113 7.87 11.77 -5.84
C TYR A 113 8.73 11.36 -7.03
N TRP A 114 9.83 10.66 -6.76
CA TRP A 114 10.77 10.26 -7.78
C TRP A 114 11.34 8.89 -7.47
N PHE A 115 11.57 8.12 -8.52
CA PHE A 115 12.24 6.83 -8.49
C PHE A 115 13.07 6.66 -9.76
N SER A 116 14.25 6.07 -9.61
CA SER A 116 15.14 5.76 -10.72
C SER A 116 15.70 4.36 -10.57
N ASP A 117 15.72 3.66 -11.69
CA ASP A 117 16.35 2.38 -11.92
C ASP A 117 17.24 2.48 -13.18
N VAL A 118 17.96 1.41 -13.51
CA VAL A 118 18.98 1.39 -14.59
C VAL A 118 18.44 1.95 -15.92
N ASP A 119 17.24 1.53 -16.32
CA ASP A 119 16.64 1.86 -17.61
C ASP A 119 15.34 2.68 -17.50
N LEU A 120 14.99 3.16 -16.31
CA LEU A 120 13.71 3.83 -16.08
C LEU A 120 13.78 4.89 -14.98
N VAL A 121 13.26 6.08 -15.28
CA VAL A 121 12.99 7.13 -14.29
C VAL A 121 11.49 7.40 -14.26
N LEU A 122 10.93 7.48 -13.05
CA LEU A 122 9.52 7.75 -12.79
C LEU A 122 9.39 8.91 -11.83
N GLU A 123 8.46 9.81 -12.12
CA GLU A 123 8.16 10.95 -11.26
C GLU A 123 6.68 11.29 -11.29
N ASN A 124 6.20 11.85 -10.18
CA ASN A 124 4.83 12.32 -10.05
C ASN A 124 4.74 13.43 -9.00
N ASP A 125 3.96 14.47 -9.28
CA ASP A 125 3.58 15.49 -8.31
C ASP A 125 2.17 15.23 -7.82
N ALA A 126 2.03 14.91 -6.52
CA ALA A 126 0.73 14.61 -5.94
C ALA A 126 0.63 15.06 -4.48
N ALA A 127 -0.58 15.41 -4.06
CA ALA A 127 -0.87 15.71 -2.66
C ALA A 127 -0.76 14.46 -1.79
N THR A 128 -0.49 14.64 -0.49
CA THR A 128 -0.52 13.53 0.49
C THR A 128 -1.94 12.99 0.67
N ILE A 129 -2.95 13.86 0.55
CA ILE A 129 -4.37 13.50 0.62
C ILE A 129 -5.08 14.08 -0.59
N GLU A 130 -5.65 13.24 -1.44
CA GLU A 130 -6.47 13.70 -2.57
C GLU A 130 -7.95 13.60 -2.20
N LEU A 131 -8.74 14.58 -2.65
CA LEU A 131 -10.19 14.60 -2.47
C LEU A 131 -10.94 14.33 -3.78
N THR A 132 -12.17 13.83 -3.66
CA THR A 132 -13.17 13.87 -4.72
C THR A 132 -13.71 15.31 -4.87
N PRO A 133 -14.44 15.63 -5.95
CA PRO A 133 -15.13 16.91 -6.08
C PRO A 133 -16.10 17.22 -4.94
N ASP A 134 -16.66 16.19 -4.31
CA ASP A 134 -17.59 16.31 -3.18
C ASP A 134 -16.88 16.50 -1.83
N GLY A 135 -15.55 16.47 -1.81
CA GLY A 135 -14.72 16.65 -0.61
C GLY A 135 -14.43 15.36 0.16
N ASP A 136 -14.89 14.20 -0.32
CA ASP A 136 -14.54 12.90 0.26
C ASP A 136 -13.08 12.56 -0.02
N ILE A 137 -12.45 11.80 0.88
CA ILE A 137 -11.08 11.34 0.65
C ILE A 137 -11.07 10.30 -0.48
N LYS A 138 -10.33 10.62 -1.55
CA LYS A 138 -10.16 9.79 -2.75
C LYS A 138 -8.94 8.88 -2.64
N SER A 139 -7.83 9.41 -2.12
CA SER A 139 -6.61 8.65 -1.94
C SER A 139 -5.72 9.27 -0.86
N VAL A 140 -4.87 8.45 -0.25
CA VAL A 140 -3.75 8.89 0.56
C VAL A 140 -2.47 8.42 -0.12
N ARG A 141 -1.44 9.26 -0.11
CA ARG A 141 -0.12 8.97 -0.67
C ARG A 141 0.94 9.32 0.36
N PHE A 142 1.51 8.29 0.97
CA PHE A 142 2.56 8.47 1.97
C PHE A 142 3.71 7.49 1.68
N SER A 143 4.44 7.77 0.61
CA SER A 143 5.60 6.99 0.16
C SER A 143 6.89 7.68 0.59
N ASN A 144 7.23 7.59 1.87
CA ASN A 144 8.41 8.24 2.46
C ASN A 144 9.74 7.83 1.80
N HIS A 145 9.76 6.69 1.11
CA HIS A 145 10.94 6.19 0.40
C HIS A 145 11.18 6.86 -0.96
N SER A 146 10.18 7.50 -1.54
CA SER A 146 10.26 8.12 -2.86
C SER A 146 9.94 9.60 -2.90
N VAL A 147 9.36 10.15 -1.82
CA VAL A 147 9.12 11.58 -1.71
C VAL A 147 10.46 12.33 -1.70
N GLN A 148 10.55 13.34 -2.55
CA GLN A 148 11.73 14.19 -2.69
C GLN A 148 11.71 15.33 -1.67
N PRO A 149 12.85 16.04 -1.47
CA PRO A 149 12.88 17.21 -0.61
C PRO A 149 11.75 18.19 -0.94
N PHE A 150 11.04 18.66 0.08
CA PHE A 150 9.89 19.55 -0.13
C PHE A 150 10.37 20.91 -0.66
N LEU A 151 10.00 21.23 -1.90
CA LEU A 151 10.35 22.49 -2.56
C LEU A 151 9.26 23.53 -2.37
N LEU A 152 9.00 23.90 -1.12
CA LEU A 152 7.98 24.87 -0.74
C LEU A 152 8.58 26.26 -0.48
N ARG A 153 7.76 27.30 -0.60
CA ARG A 153 8.14 28.65 -0.15
C ARG A 153 8.50 28.62 1.33
N SER A 154 9.49 29.41 1.73
CA SER A 154 10.00 29.44 3.11
C SER A 154 8.93 29.76 4.14
N ASP A 155 7.99 30.66 3.81
CA ASP A 155 6.86 31.06 4.65
C ASP A 155 5.80 29.96 4.87
N LYS A 156 5.86 28.86 4.10
CA LYS A 156 4.94 27.72 4.20
C LYS A 156 5.61 26.45 4.71
N MET A 157 6.94 26.41 4.72
CA MET A 157 7.71 25.20 4.97
C MET A 157 7.44 24.61 6.36
N GLU A 158 7.52 25.44 7.39
CA GLU A 158 7.34 25.01 8.79
C GLU A 158 5.93 24.44 9.03
N ALA A 159 4.90 25.18 8.62
CA ALA A 159 3.51 24.76 8.78
C ALA A 159 3.22 23.45 8.01
N PHE A 160 3.76 23.30 6.80
CA PHE A 160 3.58 22.06 6.04
C PHE A 160 4.30 20.88 6.70
N TYR A 161 5.54 21.05 7.16
CA TYR A 161 6.25 20.00 7.88
C TYR A 161 5.53 19.59 9.16
N ASP A 162 5.01 20.54 9.93
CA ASP A 162 4.19 20.24 11.10
C ASP A 162 2.94 19.41 10.74
N ALA A 163 2.24 19.77 9.65
CA ALA A 163 1.11 18.99 9.14
C ALA A 163 1.52 17.56 8.71
N TYR A 164 2.58 17.44 7.93
CA TYR A 164 3.10 16.16 7.42
C TYR A 164 3.56 15.25 8.56
N MET A 165 4.30 15.78 9.53
CA MET A 165 4.77 15.06 10.70
C MET A 165 3.63 14.68 11.65
N THR A 166 2.62 15.54 11.80
CA THR A 166 1.42 15.22 12.60
C THR A 166 0.69 14.01 12.01
N TYR A 167 0.42 14.02 10.69
CA TYR A 167 -0.23 12.90 10.02
C TYR A 167 0.63 11.62 10.07
N GLY A 168 1.94 11.76 9.84
CA GLY A 168 2.90 10.65 9.96
C GLY A 168 2.95 10.03 11.36
N ALA A 169 2.89 10.86 12.42
CA ALA A 169 2.84 10.38 13.80
C ALA A 169 1.52 9.68 14.13
N MET A 170 0.38 10.23 13.68
CA MET A 170 -0.92 9.59 13.85
C MET A 170 -0.95 8.21 13.18
N ARG A 171 -0.45 8.12 11.94
CA ARG A 171 -0.36 6.87 11.16
C ARG A 171 0.39 5.76 11.91
N GLU A 172 1.48 6.09 12.59
CA GLU A 172 2.33 5.12 13.32
C GLU A 172 1.82 4.80 14.73
N SER A 173 0.79 5.51 15.22
CA SER A 173 0.23 5.31 16.55
C SER A 173 -0.46 3.95 16.69
N THR A 174 -0.30 3.33 17.86
CA THR A 174 -0.96 2.07 18.23
C THR A 174 -2.49 2.19 18.27
N GLN A 175 -3.03 3.40 18.34
CA GLN A 175 -4.48 3.66 18.22
C GLN A 175 -5.06 3.22 16.87
N TYR A 176 -4.26 3.34 15.79
CA TYR A 176 -4.72 3.07 14.43
C TYR A 176 -4.15 1.78 13.84
N ARG A 177 -2.97 1.37 14.31
CA ARG A 177 -2.22 0.26 13.73
C ARG A 177 -2.85 -1.09 14.02
N VAL A 178 -3.11 -1.85 12.96
CA VAL A 178 -3.38 -3.29 13.02
C VAL A 178 -2.07 -4.03 12.77
N GLN A 179 -1.76 -5.02 13.60
CA GLN A 179 -0.57 -5.85 13.45
C GLN A 179 -0.99 -7.31 13.31
N LEU A 180 -0.55 -7.95 12.23
CA LEU A 180 -0.93 -9.30 11.85
C LEU A 180 0.31 -10.19 11.76
N ARG A 181 0.23 -11.37 12.40
CA ARG A 181 1.18 -12.44 12.16
C ARG A 181 0.67 -13.25 10.97
N MET A 182 1.45 -13.25 9.89
CA MET A 182 1.17 -13.99 8.66
C MET A 182 2.02 -15.26 8.63
N ASN A 183 1.46 -16.35 8.14
CA ASN A 183 2.10 -17.64 7.96
C ASN A 183 2.27 -17.94 6.47
N ALA A 184 3.03 -18.99 6.16
CA ALA A 184 3.08 -19.51 4.81
C ALA A 184 1.67 -19.94 4.35
N GLY A 185 1.27 -19.50 3.15
CA GLY A 185 -0.07 -19.70 2.58
C GLY A 185 -1.09 -18.62 2.95
N ASP A 186 -0.71 -17.65 3.77
CA ASP A 186 -1.53 -16.45 3.96
C ASP A 186 -1.27 -15.45 2.83
N MET A 187 -2.30 -14.68 2.47
CA MET A 187 -2.21 -13.57 1.54
C MET A 187 -3.05 -12.40 2.08
N TYR A 188 -2.52 -11.18 1.95
CA TYR A 188 -3.37 -10.00 2.09
C TYR A 188 -3.55 -9.30 0.75
N ILE A 189 -4.71 -8.66 0.60
CA ILE A 189 -5.06 -7.79 -0.51
C ILE A 189 -5.37 -6.43 0.10
N VAL A 190 -4.75 -5.37 -0.40
CA VAL A 190 -4.97 -3.99 0.10
C VAL A 190 -5.34 -3.06 -1.04
N ASN A 191 -6.29 -2.16 -0.76
CA ASN A 191 -6.51 -0.96 -1.56
C ASN A 191 -5.37 0.01 -1.27
N ASN A 192 -4.38 0.05 -2.17
CA ASN A 192 -3.17 0.85 -2.02
C ASN A 192 -3.43 2.37 -2.07
N ARG A 193 -4.64 2.81 -2.45
CA ARG A 193 -5.06 4.23 -2.32
C ARG A 193 -5.51 4.59 -0.91
N ARG A 194 -5.78 3.61 -0.04
CA ARG A 194 -6.42 3.81 1.27
C ARG A 194 -5.62 3.22 2.42
N VAL A 195 -5.27 1.94 2.30
CA VAL A 195 -4.62 1.19 3.37
C VAL A 195 -3.12 1.32 3.19
N MET A 196 -2.49 1.98 4.15
CA MET A 196 -1.03 1.99 4.25
C MET A 196 -0.58 0.69 4.92
N HIS A 197 0.52 0.15 4.45
CA HIS A 197 1.03 -1.15 4.89
C HIS A 197 2.53 -1.07 5.16
N GLY A 198 3.03 -1.98 5.99
CA GLY A 198 4.42 -2.02 6.43
C GLY A 198 4.71 -3.31 7.15
N ARG A 199 5.84 -3.36 7.85
CA ARG A 199 6.17 -4.49 8.71
C ARG A 199 7.07 -4.11 9.87
N THR A 200 6.96 -4.86 10.95
CA THR A 200 7.94 -4.79 12.04
C THR A 200 9.31 -5.29 11.59
N GLY A 201 10.35 -4.95 12.35
CA GLY A 201 11.69 -5.51 12.14
C GLY A 201 11.70 -7.02 12.39
N PHE A 202 12.69 -7.72 11.83
CA PHE A 202 12.84 -9.16 12.03
C PHE A 202 14.32 -9.55 12.18
N THR A 203 14.56 -10.71 12.81
CA THR A 203 15.91 -11.24 13.05
C THR A 203 16.54 -11.74 11.75
N LYS A 204 17.80 -11.40 11.50
CA LYS A 204 18.59 -11.99 10.41
C LYS A 204 18.85 -13.47 10.73
N GLY A 205 18.47 -14.38 9.83
CA GLY A 205 18.71 -15.83 9.98
C GLY A 205 17.52 -16.74 9.65
N GLY A 206 16.30 -16.21 9.60
CA GLY A 206 15.12 -16.95 9.13
C GLY A 206 14.84 -16.72 7.65
N SER A 207 14.30 -17.72 6.95
CA SER A 207 13.88 -17.58 5.56
C SER A 207 12.55 -16.80 5.48
N ARG A 208 12.52 -15.74 4.68
CA ARG A 208 11.30 -14.97 4.40
C ARG A 208 11.21 -14.69 2.91
N HIS A 209 10.14 -15.17 2.31
CA HIS A 209 9.90 -15.02 0.88
C HIS A 209 8.43 -14.71 0.65
N LEU A 210 8.17 -13.52 0.14
CA LEU A 210 6.84 -13.12 -0.33
C LEU A 210 6.85 -12.92 -1.84
N GLN A 211 5.70 -13.02 -2.47
CA GLN A 211 5.48 -12.54 -3.82
C GLN A 211 4.31 -11.57 -3.83
N SER A 212 4.47 -10.49 -4.57
CA SER A 212 3.41 -9.49 -4.73
C SER A 212 3.13 -9.21 -6.19
N CYS A 213 1.92 -8.75 -6.46
CA CYS A 213 1.52 -8.20 -7.75
C CYS A 213 0.54 -7.05 -7.53
N TYR A 214 0.32 -6.27 -8.57
CA TYR A 214 -0.68 -5.21 -8.57
C TYR A 214 -1.83 -5.55 -9.51
N VAL A 215 -3.03 -5.11 -9.13
CA VAL A 215 -4.23 -5.09 -9.99
C VAL A 215 -4.89 -3.73 -9.86
N GLU A 216 -5.80 -3.40 -10.76
CA GLU A 216 -6.50 -2.13 -10.75
C GLU A 216 -7.92 -2.25 -10.19
N MET A 217 -8.28 -1.30 -9.31
CA MET A 217 -9.54 -1.26 -8.57
C MET A 217 -10.76 -1.18 -9.48
N ASP A 218 -10.66 -0.51 -10.63
CA ASP A 218 -11.75 -0.42 -11.59
C ASP A 218 -12.10 -1.80 -12.16
N GLU A 219 -11.11 -2.65 -12.44
CA GLU A 219 -11.36 -4.03 -12.86
C GLU A 219 -12.03 -4.84 -11.75
N VAL A 220 -11.55 -4.71 -10.51
CA VAL A 220 -12.13 -5.40 -9.34
C VAL A 220 -13.59 -4.99 -9.13
N LEU A 221 -13.89 -3.70 -9.20
CA LEU A 221 -15.26 -3.18 -9.06
C LEU A 221 -16.15 -3.60 -10.25
N GLY A 222 -15.60 -3.63 -11.46
CA GLY A 222 -16.29 -4.14 -12.64
C GLY A 222 -16.66 -5.62 -12.49
N ARG A 223 -15.72 -6.45 -12.02
CA ARG A 223 -15.96 -7.87 -11.76
C ARG A 223 -16.97 -8.09 -10.64
N LEU A 224 -16.86 -7.34 -9.53
CA LEU A 224 -17.82 -7.38 -8.43
C LEU A 224 -19.25 -7.07 -8.92
N THR A 225 -19.40 -6.04 -9.75
CA THR A 225 -20.71 -5.66 -10.32
C THR A 225 -21.34 -6.79 -11.13
N VAL A 226 -20.54 -7.62 -11.81
CA VAL A 226 -21.04 -8.80 -12.54
C VAL A 226 -21.46 -9.90 -11.55
N LEU A 227 -20.61 -10.20 -10.56
CA LEU A 227 -20.87 -11.24 -9.56
C LEU A 227 -22.11 -10.94 -8.71
N GLU A 228 -22.39 -9.67 -8.42
CA GLU A 228 -23.58 -9.25 -7.68
C GLU A 228 -24.88 -9.35 -8.50
N ARG A 229 -24.79 -9.40 -9.84
CA ARG A 229 -25.95 -9.61 -10.72
C ARG A 229 -26.32 -11.07 -10.86
N GLU A 230 -25.34 -11.96 -10.74
CA GLU A 230 -25.60 -13.39 -10.71
C GLU A 230 -26.31 -13.69 -9.39
N PRO A 231 -27.58 -14.15 -9.39
CA PRO A 231 -28.21 -14.58 -8.15
C PRO A 231 -27.32 -15.67 -7.59
N THR A 232 -26.80 -15.47 -6.38
CA THR A 232 -26.06 -16.50 -5.63
C THR A 232 -26.87 -17.78 -5.73
N GLY A 233 -26.37 -18.73 -6.53
CA GLY A 233 -27.19 -19.84 -7.00
C GLY A 233 -27.82 -20.60 -5.83
N GLU A 234 -29.12 -20.38 -5.62
CA GLU A 234 -29.95 -21.46 -5.13
C GLU A 234 -29.82 -22.59 -6.15
N SER A 235 -29.28 -23.70 -5.68
CA SER A 235 -29.20 -24.97 -6.38
C SER A 235 -30.56 -25.31 -6.99
N SER A 236 -30.71 -25.13 -8.29
CA SER A 236 -31.75 -25.77 -9.07
C SER A 236 -31.39 -27.24 -9.22
N SER A 237 -31.77 -28.02 -8.21
CA SER A 237 -31.88 -29.48 -8.31
C SER A 237 -33.04 -29.83 -9.24
N HIS A 238 -32.73 -30.27 -10.45
CA HIS A 238 -33.63 -31.07 -11.29
C HIS A 238 -32.84 -32.21 -11.95
#